data_AF-A0AAD5TDH5-F1
#
_entry.id   AF-A0AAD5TDH5-F1
#
_cell.length_a   1.000
_cell.length_b   1.000
_cell.length_c   1.000
_cell.angle_alpha   90.00
_cell.angle_beta   90.00
_cell.angle_gamma   90.00
#
_symmetry.space_group_name_H-M   'P 1'
#
loop_
_entity.id
_entity.type
_entity.pdbx_description
1 polymer ?
#
loop_
_entity_poly.entity_id
_entity_poly.type
_entity_poly.pdbx_seq_one_letter_code
_entity_poly.pdbx_strand_id
1 'polypeptide(L)'
;MGGGGKYPYPQWVWSYYGGWWPAPKNYFVNTIIAGAGVATLVATAWKFSANREIRHRYPDRWIPSMLWAKEFHDPAYKAMWEKQLVIEGREWIEPIPAWWPFKKT
;
A
#
# COMPACT_ATOMS: atom_id res chain seq x y z
N MET A 1 -27.44 6.65 -13.33
CA MET A 1 -27.54 5.19 -13.56
C MET A 1 -28.87 4.71 -13.00
N GLY A 2 -29.93 4.67 -13.81
CA GLY A 2 -31.25 4.20 -13.38
C GLY A 2 -31.30 2.68 -13.52
N GLY A 3 -31.36 1.96 -12.41
CA GLY A 3 -31.66 0.53 -12.46
C GLY A 3 -33.05 0.35 -13.06
N GLY A 4 -33.16 -0.42 -14.14
CA GLY A 4 -34.46 -0.77 -14.73
C GLY A 4 -35.40 -1.42 -13.70
N GLY A 5 -36.66 -1.61 -14.09
CA GLY A 5 -37.68 -2.20 -13.22
C GLY A 5 -37.22 -3.55 -12.62
N LYS A 6 -37.57 -3.78 -11.36
CA LYS A 6 -37.37 -5.08 -10.70
C LYS A 6 -38.44 -6.05 -11.20
N TYR A 7 -38.04 -7.26 -11.58
CA TYR A 7 -38.96 -8.34 -11.97
C TYR A 7 -39.10 -9.37 -10.84
N PRO A 8 -40.19 -10.17 -10.81
CA PRO A 8 -40.30 -11.28 -9.87
C PRO A 8 -39.12 -12.24 -10.01
N TYR A 9 -38.57 -12.66 -8.86
CA TYR A 9 -37.44 -13.60 -8.79
C TYR A 9 -37.65 -14.56 -7.62
N PRO A 10 -37.06 -15.77 -7.66
CA PRO A 10 -37.19 -16.74 -6.57
C PRO A 10 -36.41 -16.28 -5.34
N GLN A 11 -37.12 -15.99 -4.24
CA GLN A 11 -36.49 -15.49 -3.01
C GLN A 11 -35.74 -16.54 -2.19
N TRP A 12 -36.00 -17.83 -2.47
CA TRP A 12 -35.36 -18.95 -1.78
C TRP A 12 -33.98 -19.30 -2.35
N VAL A 13 -33.59 -18.72 -3.47
CA VAL A 13 -32.27 -18.99 -4.08
C VAL A 13 -31.21 -18.12 -3.41
N TRP A 14 -30.19 -18.77 -2.86
CA TRP A 14 -29.05 -18.12 -2.22
C TRP A 14 -27.77 -18.35 -3.02
N SER A 15 -26.92 -17.32 -3.13
CA SER A 15 -25.58 -17.43 -3.72
C SER A 15 -24.57 -16.57 -2.97
N TYR A 16 -23.28 -16.92 -3.08
CA TYR A 16 -22.18 -16.19 -2.45
C TYR A 16 -22.03 -14.74 -2.90
N TYR A 17 -22.40 -14.43 -4.15
CA TYR A 17 -22.18 -13.12 -4.77
C TYR A 17 -23.43 -12.22 -4.73
N GLY A 18 -24.50 -12.67 -4.07
CA GLY A 18 -25.80 -11.99 -4.04
C GLY A 18 -26.84 -12.69 -4.93
N GLY A 19 -27.80 -11.93 -5.45
CA GLY A 19 -28.89 -12.48 -6.25
C GLY A 19 -29.43 -11.42 -7.21
N TRP A 20 -30.74 -11.39 -7.40
CA TRP A 20 -31.40 -10.38 -8.24
C TRP A 20 -31.55 -9.05 -7.48
N TRP A 21 -30.92 -7.99 -8.00
CA TRP A 21 -30.91 -6.62 -7.46
C TRP A 21 -30.66 -6.54 -5.94
N PRO A 22 -29.53 -7.08 -5.44
CA PRO A 22 -29.24 -7.09 -4.01
C PRO A 22 -29.04 -5.66 -3.50
N ALA A 23 -29.91 -5.23 -2.60
CA ALA A 23 -29.81 -3.95 -1.89
C ALA A 23 -29.88 -4.19 -0.38
N PRO A 24 -28.85 -4.81 0.22
CA PRO A 24 -28.84 -5.11 1.65
C PRO A 24 -28.79 -3.80 2.45
N LYS A 25 -29.57 -3.73 3.53
CA LYS A 25 -29.70 -2.51 4.36
C LYS A 25 -28.37 -2.03 4.93
N ASN A 26 -27.44 -2.96 5.22
CA ASN A 26 -26.17 -2.68 5.89
C ASN A 26 -24.95 -2.72 4.94
N TYR A 27 -25.13 -2.51 3.63
CA TYR A 27 -24.03 -2.61 2.66
C TYR A 27 -22.82 -1.73 3.01
N PHE A 28 -23.07 -0.54 3.56
CA PHE A 28 -22.02 0.42 3.93
C PHE A 28 -21.12 -0.12 5.04
N VAL A 29 -21.72 -0.58 6.14
CA VAL A 29 -20.99 -1.16 7.28
C VAL A 29 -20.24 -2.42 6.84
N ASN A 30 -20.89 -3.30 6.06
CA ASN A 30 -20.25 -4.51 5.55
C ASN A 30 -19.05 -4.20 4.66
N THR A 31 -19.13 -3.15 3.83
CA THR A 31 -18.02 -2.72 2.96
C THR A 31 -16.87 -2.16 3.79
N ILE A 32 -17.16 -1.40 4.85
CA ILE A 32 -16.14 -0.90 5.77
C ILE A 32 -15.42 -2.06 6.45
N ILE A 33 -16.15 -3.05 6.97
CA ILE A 33 -15.55 -4.20 7.64
C ILE A 33 -14.67 -5.00 6.67
N ALA A 34 -15.17 -5.28 5.46
CA ALA A 34 -14.41 -5.98 4.42
C ALA A 34 -13.15 -5.19 4.02
N GLY A 35 -13.30 -3.89 3.77
CA GLY A 35 -12.19 -3.01 3.42
C GLY A 35 -11.13 -2.92 4.53
N ALA A 36 -11.55 -2.82 5.79
CA ALA A 36 -10.66 -2.81 6.94
C ALA A 36 -9.90 -4.14 7.08
N GLY A 37 -10.57 -5.27 6.84
CA GLY A 37 -9.94 -6.58 6.80
C GLY A 37 -8.85 -6.67 5.72
N VAL A 38 -9.17 -6.27 4.49
CA VAL A 38 -8.21 -6.24 3.37
C VAL A 38 -7.04 -5.30 3.69
N ALA A 39 -7.30 -4.09 4.16
CA ALA A 39 -6.27 -3.12 4.49
C ALA A 39 -5.31 -3.65 5.57
N THR A 40 -5.84 -4.34 6.59
CA THR A 40 -5.02 -4.95 7.65
C THR A 40 -4.11 -6.05 7.10
N LEU A 41 -4.64 -6.93 6.24
CA LEU A 41 -3.84 -7.99 5.63
C LEU A 41 -2.75 -7.42 4.71
N VAL A 42 -3.09 -6.43 3.90
CA VAL A 42 -2.12 -5.78 3.01
C VAL A 42 -1.04 -5.05 3.81
N ALA A 43 -1.42 -4.32 4.87
CA ALA A 43 -0.46 -3.60 5.70
C ALA A 43 0.51 -4.54 6.42
N THR A 44 0.03 -5.69 6.92
CA THR A 44 0.88 -6.69 7.59
C THR A 44 1.82 -7.38 6.60
N ALA A 45 1.32 -7.79 5.44
CA ALA A 45 2.13 -8.37 4.37
C ALA A 45 3.19 -7.37 3.86
N TRP A 46 2.80 -6.11 3.64
CA TRP A 46 3.71 -5.03 3.24
C TRP A 46 4.82 -4.81 4.27
N LYS A 47 4.47 -4.69 5.56
CA LYS A 47 5.46 -4.53 6.63
C LYS A 47 6.42 -5.73 6.71
N PHE A 48 5.88 -6.94 6.58
CA PHE A 48 6.69 -8.16 6.56
C PHE A 48 7.68 -8.19 5.40
N SER A 49 7.24 -7.79 4.20
CA SER A 49 8.05 -7.70 2.99
C SER A 49 9.11 -6.61 3.10
N ALA A 50 8.73 -5.39 3.52
CA ALA A 50 9.62 -4.24 3.64
C ALA A 50 10.80 -4.50 4.61
N ASN A 51 10.54 -5.23 5.71
CA ASN A 51 11.59 -5.61 6.66
C ASN A 51 12.61 -6.61 6.08
N ARG A 52 12.19 -7.44 5.11
CA ARG A 52 13.02 -8.47 4.49
C ARG A 52 13.67 -8.04 3.19
N GLU A 53 13.21 -6.95 2.60
CA GLU A 53 13.81 -6.40 1.40
C GLU A 53 15.29 -6.07 1.64
N ILE A 54 16.14 -6.45 0.69
CA ILE A 54 17.57 -6.13 0.64
C ILE A 54 17.83 -5.62 -0.77
N ARG A 55 18.52 -4.49 -0.91
CA ARG A 55 18.95 -3.93 -2.18
C ARG A 55 20.43 -4.18 -2.36
N HIS A 56 20.77 -4.68 -3.53
CA HIS A 56 22.16 -4.91 -3.92
C HIS A 56 22.81 -3.67 -4.54
N ARG A 57 22.02 -2.68 -4.93
CA ARG A 57 22.49 -1.44 -5.57
C ARG A 57 21.76 -0.23 -5.06
N TYR A 58 22.50 0.87 -4.87
CA TYR A 58 21.91 2.16 -4.56
C TYR A 58 21.07 2.67 -5.75
N PRO A 59 19.88 3.25 -5.52
CA PRO A 59 19.03 3.74 -6.60
C PRO A 59 19.66 4.94 -7.34
N ASP A 60 19.52 4.98 -8.66
CA ASP A 60 20.08 6.06 -9.49
C ASP A 60 19.23 7.34 -9.48
N ARG A 61 17.99 7.24 -8.97
CA ARG A 61 17.00 8.32 -8.86
C ARG A 61 16.10 8.05 -7.68
N TRP A 62 15.40 9.08 -7.19
CA TRP A 62 14.41 8.89 -6.14
C TRP A 62 13.34 7.88 -6.57
N ILE A 63 13.02 6.94 -5.66
CA ILE A 63 11.96 5.94 -5.85
C ILE A 63 11.05 5.93 -4.61
N PRO A 64 9.74 5.68 -4.76
CA PRO A 64 8.80 5.71 -3.63
C PRO A 64 9.20 4.81 -2.46
N SER A 65 9.82 3.66 -2.72
CA SER A 65 10.23 2.73 -1.68
C SER A 65 11.28 3.27 -0.72
N MET A 66 11.97 4.36 -1.06
CA MET A 66 12.87 5.06 -0.14
C MET A 66 12.15 5.62 1.09
N LEU A 67 10.82 5.80 1.02
CA LEU A 67 9.99 6.30 2.14
C LEU A 67 9.76 5.27 3.25
N TRP A 68 10.01 3.99 3.01
CA TRP A 68 9.75 2.91 3.97
C TRP A 68 10.83 1.85 4.06
N ALA A 69 11.71 1.74 3.07
CA ALA A 69 12.76 0.75 3.08
C ALA A 69 13.77 1.01 4.20
N LYS A 70 14.06 -0.04 4.99
CA LYS A 70 14.97 0.03 6.14
C LYS A 70 16.33 0.64 5.82
N GLU A 71 16.82 0.46 4.59
CA GLU A 71 18.13 0.92 4.16
C GLU A 71 18.31 2.44 4.17
N PHE A 72 17.22 3.21 4.07
CA PHE A 72 17.26 4.67 4.07
C PHE A 72 16.93 5.27 5.44
N HIS A 73 16.46 4.46 6.40
CA HIS A 73 16.00 4.90 7.71
C HIS A 73 16.87 4.37 8.86
N ASP A 74 17.46 3.19 8.71
CA ASP A 74 18.36 2.59 9.68
C ASP A 74 19.75 3.25 9.59
N PRO A 75 20.30 3.82 10.69
CA PRO A 75 21.60 4.46 10.70
C PRO A 75 22.74 3.56 10.18
N ALA A 76 22.67 2.25 10.43
CA ALA A 76 23.73 1.33 10.01
C ALA A 76 23.80 1.18 8.48
N TYR A 77 22.65 1.00 7.84
CA TYR A 77 22.57 0.90 6.38
C TYR A 77 22.82 2.25 5.71
N LYS A 78 22.37 3.35 6.30
CA LYS A 78 22.65 4.69 5.80
C LYS A 78 24.16 4.96 5.73
N ALA A 79 24.89 4.66 6.80
CA ALA A 79 26.35 4.82 6.83
C ALA A 79 27.06 3.90 5.81
N MET A 80 26.54 2.70 5.57
CA MET A 80 27.05 1.81 4.51
C MET A 80 26.87 2.44 3.13
N TRP A 81 25.68 2.94 2.83
CA TRP A 81 25.39 3.56 1.54
C TRP A 81 26.16 4.85 1.31
N GLU A 82 26.31 5.71 2.33
CA GLU A 82 27.12 6.93 2.23
C GLU A 82 28.58 6.59 1.85
N LYS A 83 29.16 5.55 2.45
CA LYS A 83 30.51 5.07 2.07
C LYS A 83 30.56 4.61 0.61
N GLN A 84 29.57 3.83 0.19
CA GLN A 84 29.48 3.34 -1.19
C GLN A 84 29.35 4.51 -2.18
N LEU A 85 28.55 5.52 -1.85
CA LEU A 85 28.32 6.70 -2.67
C LEU A 85 29.58 7.54 -2.86
N VAL A 86 30.40 7.69 -1.81
CA VAL A 86 31.71 8.36 -1.89
C VAL A 86 32.64 7.64 -2.86
N ILE A 87 32.64 6.31 -2.87
CA ILE A 87 33.43 5.50 -3.82
C ILE A 87 32.92 5.69 -5.25
N GLU A 88 31.61 5.73 -5.42
CA GLU A 88 30.96 5.91 -6.74
C GLU A 88 30.97 7.37 -7.23
N GLY A 89 31.39 8.33 -6.39
CA GLY A 89 31.33 9.76 -6.71
C GLY A 89 29.91 10.30 -6.82
N ARG A 90 28.94 9.69 -6.11
CA ARG A 90 27.52 10.06 -6.14
C ARG A 90 27.08 10.70 -4.82
N GLU A 91 26.00 11.48 -4.88
CA GLU A 91 25.42 12.13 -3.71
C GLU A 91 24.29 11.28 -3.10
N TRP A 92 24.06 11.47 -1.81
CA TRP A 92 22.93 10.86 -1.10
C TRP A 92 21.61 11.52 -1.52
N ILE A 93 20.70 10.71 -2.04
CA ILE A 93 19.34 11.14 -2.39
C ILE A 93 18.49 11.15 -1.12
N GLU A 94 17.87 12.30 -0.81
CA GLU A 94 16.95 12.39 0.32
C GLU A 94 15.76 11.45 0.14
N PRO A 95 15.48 10.55 1.10
CA PRO A 95 14.35 9.63 0.99
C PRO A 95 12.99 10.36 1.04
N ILE A 96 12.91 11.47 1.77
CA ILE A 96 11.71 12.31 1.87
C ILE A 96 11.96 13.62 1.09
N PRO A 97 11.51 13.70 -0.18
CA PRO A 97 11.81 14.83 -1.03
C PRO A 97 11.03 16.08 -0.58
N ALA A 98 11.51 17.26 -0.95
CA ALA A 98 10.91 18.54 -0.56
C ALA A 98 9.44 18.69 -1.00
N TRP A 99 9.05 18.06 -2.11
CA TRP A 99 7.67 18.08 -2.62
C TRP A 99 6.74 17.10 -1.90
N TRP A 100 7.24 16.25 -0.99
CA TRP A 100 6.42 15.23 -0.34
C TRP A 100 5.39 15.87 0.60
N PRO A 101 4.08 15.60 0.43
CA PRO A 101 3.02 16.32 1.13
C PRO A 101 3.04 16.17 2.65
N PHE A 102 3.75 15.15 3.17
CA PHE A 102 3.86 14.86 4.60
C PHE A 102 5.26 15.12 5.17
N LYS A 103 6.15 15.81 4.43
CA LYS A 103 7.45 16.21 4.97
C LYS A 103 7.21 17.21 6.11
N LYS A 104 7.63 16.86 7.32
CA LYS A 104 7.62 17.81 8.43
C LYS A 104 8.65 18.89 8.13
N THR A 105 8.19 20.14 8.09
CA THR A 105 9.05 21.35 8.07
C THR A 105 9.87 21.45 9.33
#